data_AF-A0A1E1WNP6-F1
#
_entry.id   AF-A0A1E1WNP6-F1
#
_cell.length_a   1.000
_cell.length_b   1.000
_cell.length_c   1.000
_cell.angle_alpha   90.00
_cell.angle_beta   90.00
_cell.angle_gamma   90.00
#
_symmetry.space_group_name_H-M   'P 1'
#
loop_
_entity.id
_entity.type
_entity.pdbx_description
1 polymer ?
#
loop_
_entity_poly.entity_id
_entity_poly.type
_entity_poly.pdbx_seq_one_letter_code
_entity_poly.pdbx_strand_id
1 'polypeptide(L)'
;LEPCGDLTRPRVIVGHNVSFDRAKIKEQYWLNKTGVRFMDTMSMHTCVSGVTSYQRTVLKSKDKEPHPTDDDWVGISSLNSLTEVHNLYCGSQINKETRDIFVEGTMDDVHENFQKLMRYCAGDVTATHNVLRELLPLFLERFPHPVTLAGMLELGSAYLPVNSNWL
;
A
#
# COMPACT_ATOMS: atom_id res chain seq x y z
N LEU A 1 -12.32 16.51 -18.61
CA LEU A 1 -11.61 16.60 -17.32
C LEU A 1 -10.19 17.06 -17.61
N GLU A 2 -9.90 18.32 -17.29
CA GLU A 2 -8.54 18.84 -17.31
C GLU A 2 -7.78 18.34 -16.07
N PRO A 3 -6.46 18.14 -16.15
CA PRO A 3 -5.67 17.72 -15.00
C PRO A 3 -5.72 18.76 -13.88
N CYS A 4 -5.84 18.28 -12.64
CA CYS A 4 -5.86 19.14 -11.47
C CYS A 4 -4.44 19.60 -11.11
N GLY A 5 -4.13 20.85 -11.46
CA GLY A 5 -2.89 21.54 -11.10
C GLY A 5 -1.69 21.18 -11.96
N ASP A 6 -0.51 21.70 -11.57
CA ASP A 6 0.74 21.49 -12.29
C ASP A 6 1.28 20.07 -12.10
N LEU A 7 1.18 19.26 -13.16
CA LEU A 7 1.66 17.88 -13.19
C LEU A 7 3.19 17.76 -13.34
N THR A 8 3.90 18.84 -13.66
CA THR A 8 5.37 18.85 -13.75
C THR A 8 6.03 19.05 -12.39
N ARG A 9 5.31 19.66 -11.44
CA ARG A 9 5.77 19.85 -10.06
C ARG A 9 6.11 18.52 -9.39
N PRO A 10 7.33 18.37 -8.82
CA PRO A 10 7.72 17.20 -8.04
C PRO A 10 6.78 16.97 -6.85
N ARG A 11 6.17 15.79 -6.78
CA ARG A 11 5.26 15.37 -5.69
C ARG A 11 5.40 13.89 -5.41
N VAL A 12 5.27 13.50 -4.14
CA VAL A 12 5.22 12.10 -3.74
C VAL A 12 3.82 11.79 -3.23
N ILE A 13 3.19 10.77 -3.81
CA ILE A 13 1.94 10.20 -3.34
C ILE A 13 2.29 8.95 -2.54
N VAL A 14 1.86 8.91 -1.28
CA VAL A 14 2.02 7.74 -0.43
C VAL A 14 0.71 6.96 -0.42
N GLY A 15 0.81 5.64 -0.53
CA GLY A 15 -0.33 4.76 -0.33
C GLY A 15 0.10 3.38 0.16
N HIS A 16 -0.85 2.47 0.20
CA HIS A 16 -0.63 1.08 0.58
C HIS A 16 -1.09 0.18 -0.56
N ASN A 17 -0.18 -0.61 -1.13
CA ASN A 17 -0.37 -1.32 -2.39
C ASN A 17 -0.72 -0.38 -3.56
N VAL A 18 0.08 0.68 -3.72
CA VAL A 18 -0.20 1.82 -4.61
C VAL A 18 -0.39 1.43 -6.08
N SER A 19 0.16 0.29 -6.52
CA SER A 19 -0.01 -0.20 -7.89
C SER A 19 -1.48 -0.37 -8.29
N PHE A 20 -2.34 -0.76 -7.35
CA PHE A 20 -3.78 -0.94 -7.57
C PHE A 20 -4.49 0.37 -7.91
N ASP A 21 -4.16 1.44 -7.17
CA ASP A 21 -4.74 2.77 -7.40
C ASP A 21 -4.09 3.47 -8.59
N ARG A 22 -2.76 3.32 -8.73
CA ARG A 22 -1.99 3.91 -9.84
C ARG A 22 -2.54 3.49 -11.20
N ALA A 23 -2.98 2.24 -11.35
CA ALA A 23 -3.58 1.74 -12.58
C ALA A 23 -4.89 2.46 -12.97
N LYS A 24 -5.51 3.20 -12.04
CA LYS A 24 -6.74 3.98 -12.29
C LYS A 24 -6.45 5.46 -12.54
N ILE A 25 -5.20 5.90 -12.43
CA ILE A 25 -4.80 7.30 -12.63
C ILE A 25 -4.47 7.51 -14.10
N LYS A 26 -5.32 8.27 -14.81
CA LYS A 26 -5.19 8.53 -16.25
C LYS A 26 -3.84 9.14 -16.63
N GLU A 27 -3.33 10.05 -15.82
CA GLU A 27 -2.08 10.79 -16.02
C GLU A 27 -0.85 9.85 -16.04
N GLN A 28 -0.96 8.66 -15.45
CA GLN A 28 0.13 7.67 -15.44
C GLN A 28 0.31 6.95 -16.77
N TYR A 29 -0.66 7.07 -17.68
CA TYR A 29 -0.61 6.49 -19.02
C TYR A 29 -0.18 7.49 -20.09
N TRP A 30 0.18 8.71 -19.71
CA TRP A 30 0.69 9.69 -20.66
C TRP A 30 2.13 9.40 -21.05
N LEU A 31 2.45 9.62 -22.33
CA LEU A 31 3.82 9.50 -22.84
C LEU A 31 4.76 10.52 -22.19
N ASN A 32 4.24 11.72 -21.93
CA ASN A 32 4.96 12.76 -21.21
C ASN A 32 4.97 12.43 -19.72
N LYS A 33 6.17 12.37 -19.14
CA LYS A 33 6.34 12.08 -17.71
C LYS A 33 5.73 13.20 -16.85
N THR A 34 5.10 12.80 -15.75
CA THR A 34 4.71 13.71 -14.67
C THR A 34 5.82 13.78 -13.61
N GLY A 35 5.80 14.84 -12.79
CA GLY A 35 6.65 15.01 -11.61
C GLY A 35 6.19 14.16 -10.40
N VAL A 36 5.15 13.34 -10.56
CA VAL A 36 4.60 12.50 -9.50
C VAL A 36 5.44 11.23 -9.35
N ARG A 37 5.72 10.86 -8.11
CA ARG A 37 6.27 9.55 -7.71
C ARG A 37 5.39 8.91 -6.66
N PHE A 38 5.41 7.58 -6.62
CA PHE A 38 4.61 6.81 -5.69
C PHE A 38 5.49 6.13 -4.66
N MET A 39 5.10 6.23 -3.40
CA MET A 39 5.73 5.55 -2.29
C MET A 39 4.74 4.54 -1.72
N ASP A 40 5.10 3.26 -1.73
CA ASP A 40 4.24 2.18 -1.27
C ASP A 40 4.68 1.67 0.11
N THR A 41 3.80 1.85 1.09
CA THR A 41 4.03 1.37 2.46
C THR A 41 4.02 -0.16 2.54
N MET A 42 3.33 -0.86 1.64
CA MET A 42 3.34 -2.33 1.58
C MET A 42 4.73 -2.86 1.14
N SER A 43 5.33 -2.26 0.10
CA SER A 43 6.68 -2.63 -0.32
C SER A 43 7.73 -2.26 0.72
N MET A 44 7.62 -1.08 1.36
CA MET A 44 8.52 -0.69 2.45
C MET A 44 8.46 -1.67 3.62
N HIS A 45 7.26 -2.08 4.03
CA HIS A 45 7.08 -3.08 5.08
C HIS A 45 7.73 -4.40 4.69
N THR A 46 7.59 -4.82 3.43
CA THR A 46 8.23 -6.04 2.92
C THR A 46 9.77 -5.96 3.03
N CYS A 47 10.37 -4.78 2.83
CA CYS A 47 11.81 -4.58 2.99
C CYS A 47 12.28 -4.62 4.46
N VAL A 48 11.47 -4.12 5.40
CA VAL A 48 11.85 -3.98 6.81
C VAL A 48 11.50 -5.22 7.62
N SER A 49 10.25 -5.68 7.51
CA SER A 49 9.66 -6.74 8.33
C SER A 49 8.92 -7.78 7.48
N GLY A 50 9.34 -8.00 6.23
CA GLY A 50 8.71 -8.97 5.34
C GLY A 50 8.92 -10.42 5.78
N VAL A 51 7.92 -11.26 5.53
CA VAL A 51 7.98 -12.71 5.77
C VAL A 51 8.34 -13.52 4.53
N THR A 52 9.04 -14.64 4.75
CA THR A 52 9.22 -15.70 3.75
C THR A 52 7.92 -16.46 3.47
N SER A 53 7.89 -17.27 2.41
CA SER A 53 6.71 -18.10 2.05
C SER A 53 6.30 -19.06 3.17
N TYR A 54 7.28 -19.64 3.89
CA TYR A 54 7.03 -20.51 5.04
C TYR A 54 6.40 -19.73 6.20
N GLN A 55 7.05 -18.64 6.63
CA GLN A 55 6.55 -17.76 7.69
C GLN A 55 5.16 -17.20 7.39
N ARG A 56 4.88 -16.85 6.12
CA ARG A 56 3.55 -16.45 5.66
C ARG A 56 2.50 -17.54 5.88
N THR A 57 2.87 -18.81 5.69
CA THR A 57 1.98 -19.94 5.93
C THR A 57 1.67 -20.07 7.41
N VAL A 58 2.69 -19.97 8.26
CA VAL A 58 2.56 -20.00 9.72
C VAL A 58 1.66 -18.85 10.22
N LEU A 59 1.87 -17.61 9.75
CA LEU A 59 1.04 -16.45 10.11
C LEU A 59 -0.42 -16.56 9.65
N LYS A 60 -0.70 -17.34 8.59
CA LYS A 60 -2.07 -17.60 8.14
C LYS A 60 -2.75 -18.69 8.96
N SER A 61 -1.99 -19.62 9.53
CA SER A 61 -2.49 -20.69 10.37
C SER A 61 -2.51 -20.32 11.85
N LYS A 62 -3.00 -19.11 12.19
CA LYS A 62 -3.02 -18.54 13.56
C LYS A 62 -3.64 -19.46 14.63
N ASP A 63 -4.36 -20.51 14.23
CA ASP A 63 -5.02 -21.49 15.10
C ASP A 63 -4.14 -22.69 15.52
N LYS A 64 -2.88 -22.75 15.07
CA LYS A 64 -1.92 -23.78 15.52
C LYS A 64 -0.91 -23.16 16.45
N GLU A 65 -0.61 -23.84 17.57
CA GLU A 65 0.49 -23.42 18.44
C GLU A 65 1.77 -23.30 17.59
N PRO A 66 2.40 -22.11 17.55
CA PRO A 66 3.63 -21.93 16.81
C PRO A 66 4.67 -22.89 17.35
N HIS A 67 5.52 -23.42 16.46
CA HIS A 67 6.65 -24.20 16.93
C HIS A 67 7.52 -23.28 17.81
N PRO A 68 8.19 -23.74 18.88
CA PRO A 68 8.98 -22.89 19.77
C PRO A 68 10.05 -22.05 19.06
N THR A 69 10.46 -22.46 17.86
CA THR A 69 11.41 -21.76 16.99
C THR A 69 10.79 -20.61 16.18
N ASP A 70 9.47 -20.50 16.17
CA ASP A 70 8.73 -19.49 15.40
C ASP A 70 8.42 -18.23 16.22
N ASP A 71 8.48 -18.30 17.55
CA ASP A 71 8.11 -17.19 18.45
C ASP A 71 8.97 -15.93 18.24
N ASP A 72 10.26 -16.11 17.91
CA ASP A 72 11.23 -15.02 17.78
C ASP A 72 10.87 -14.00 16.69
N TRP A 73 10.22 -14.44 15.60
CA TRP A 73 9.94 -13.59 14.44
C TRP A 73 8.47 -13.17 14.32
N VAL A 74 7.54 -13.89 14.97
CA VAL A 74 6.10 -13.62 14.89
C VAL A 74 5.74 -12.24 15.45
N GLY A 75 6.46 -11.76 16.48
CA GLY A 75 6.21 -10.46 17.10
C GLY A 75 6.75 -9.24 16.33
N ILE A 76 7.65 -9.45 15.37
CA ILE A 76 8.36 -8.37 14.64
C ILE A 76 8.00 -8.29 13.16
N SER A 77 7.06 -9.12 12.72
CA SER A 77 6.67 -9.29 11.32
C SER A 77 5.16 -9.50 11.19
N SER A 78 4.63 -9.27 9.99
CA SER A 78 3.20 -9.42 9.72
C SER A 78 2.93 -9.82 8.27
N LEU A 79 1.67 -10.15 7.99
CA LEU A 79 1.18 -10.19 6.61
C LEU A 79 1.08 -8.77 6.04
N ASN A 80 0.96 -8.69 4.72
CA ASN A 80 1.15 -7.43 4.00
C ASN A 80 -0.10 -6.54 3.94
N SER A 81 -1.27 -6.97 4.44
CA SER A 81 -2.48 -6.14 4.36
C SER A 81 -2.40 -4.95 5.30
N LEU A 82 -2.98 -3.80 4.91
CA LEU A 82 -2.98 -2.57 5.71
C LEU A 82 -3.39 -2.80 7.17
N THR A 83 -4.42 -3.61 7.43
CA THR A 83 -4.84 -3.95 8.80
C THR A 83 -3.74 -4.62 9.62
N GLU A 84 -3.04 -5.60 9.06
CA GLU A 84 -1.99 -6.35 9.78
C GLU A 84 -0.74 -5.50 9.95
N VAL A 85 -0.37 -4.72 8.93
CA VAL A 85 0.76 -3.78 8.97
C VAL A 85 0.50 -2.65 9.97
N HIS A 86 -0.69 -2.09 9.98
CA HIS A 86 -1.10 -1.08 10.96
C HIS A 86 -1.16 -1.66 12.38
N ASN A 87 -1.60 -2.91 12.54
CA ASN A 87 -1.56 -3.57 13.84
C ASN A 87 -0.11 -3.77 14.33
N LEU A 88 0.81 -4.15 13.45
CA LEU A 88 2.23 -4.33 13.79
C LEU A 88 2.89 -3.02 14.25
N TYR A 89 2.75 -1.94 13.47
CA TYR A 89 3.48 -0.69 13.75
C TYR A 89 2.71 0.29 14.66
N CYS A 90 1.37 0.27 14.62
CA CYS A 90 0.52 1.23 15.32
C CYS A 90 -0.35 0.58 16.42
N GLY A 91 -0.25 -0.74 16.63
CA GLY A 91 -0.90 -1.45 17.74
C GLY A 91 -2.43 -1.49 17.71
N SER A 92 -3.06 -1.18 16.57
CA SER A 92 -4.51 -1.12 16.45
C SER A 92 -5.01 -1.74 15.14
N GLN A 93 -6.18 -2.36 15.20
CA GLN A 93 -6.84 -2.95 14.05
C GLN A 93 -7.78 -1.97 13.35
N ILE A 94 -7.87 -2.09 12.03
CA ILE A 94 -8.77 -1.34 11.16
C ILE A 94 -9.93 -2.25 10.78
N ASN A 95 -11.17 -1.76 10.91
CA ASN A 95 -12.37 -2.52 10.54
C ASN A 95 -12.46 -2.69 9.00
N LYS A 96 -12.66 -3.93 8.54
CA LYS A 96 -12.72 -4.34 7.12
C LYS A 96 -14.13 -4.37 6.52
N GLU A 97 -15.18 -4.38 7.34
CA GLU A 97 -16.54 -4.76 6.94
C GLU A 97 -17.21 -3.80 5.94
N THR A 98 -16.70 -2.57 5.82
CA THR A 98 -17.31 -1.56 4.94
C THR A 98 -16.79 -1.64 3.50
N ARG A 99 -15.72 -2.41 3.25
CA ARG A 99 -15.08 -2.51 1.92
C ARG A 99 -15.87 -3.35 0.94
N ASP A 100 -16.60 -4.37 1.41
CA ASP A 100 -17.20 -5.37 0.52
C ASP A 100 -18.30 -4.77 -0.38
N ILE A 101 -18.90 -3.64 0.04
CA ILE A 101 -19.83 -2.86 -0.80
C ILE A 101 -19.15 -2.36 -2.09
N PHE A 102 -17.87 -2.01 -2.06
CA PHE A 102 -17.14 -1.59 -3.26
C PHE A 102 -16.80 -2.75 -4.21
N VAL A 103 -16.84 -4.00 -3.73
CA VAL A 103 -16.41 -5.18 -4.47
C VAL A 103 -17.61 -5.95 -5.02
N GLU A 104 -18.64 -6.13 -4.20
CA GLU A 104 -19.81 -6.96 -4.50
C GLU A 104 -21.08 -6.13 -4.74
N GLY A 105 -21.11 -4.87 -4.30
CA GLY A 105 -22.26 -3.99 -4.44
C GLY A 105 -22.38 -3.30 -5.79
N THR A 106 -23.48 -2.55 -5.94
CA THR A 106 -23.80 -1.73 -7.11
C THR A 106 -23.43 -0.26 -6.89
N MET A 107 -23.47 0.54 -7.95
CA MET A 107 -23.29 1.99 -7.83
C MET A 107 -24.37 2.66 -6.97
N ASP A 108 -25.59 2.12 -6.97
CA ASP A 108 -26.67 2.63 -6.13
C ASP A 108 -26.39 2.35 -4.64
N ASP A 109 -25.89 1.16 -4.31
CA ASP A 109 -25.46 0.83 -2.94
C ASP A 109 -24.36 1.78 -2.44
N VAL A 110 -23.43 2.15 -3.31
CA VAL A 110 -22.38 3.14 -3.01
C VAL A 110 -22.97 4.53 -2.78
N HIS A 111 -23.97 4.92 -3.57
CA HIS A 111 -24.65 6.21 -3.40
C HIS A 111 -25.38 6.26 -2.05
N GLU A 112 -26.16 5.23 -1.73
CA GLU A 112 -26.92 5.15 -0.47
C GLU A 112 -26.01 5.16 0.75
N ASN A 113 -24.84 4.51 0.66
CA ASN A 113 -23.88 4.40 1.77
C ASN A 113 -22.71 5.38 1.67
N PHE A 114 -22.80 6.41 0.81
CA PHE A 114 -21.67 7.25 0.42
C PHE A 114 -20.89 7.81 1.61
N GLN A 115 -21.57 8.38 2.60
CA GLN A 115 -20.91 8.98 3.76
C GLN A 115 -20.20 7.96 4.66
N LYS A 116 -20.72 6.74 4.75
CA LYS A 116 -20.08 5.65 5.50
C LYS A 116 -18.82 5.20 4.75
N LEU A 117 -18.93 4.99 3.44
CA LEU A 117 -17.86 4.53 2.57
C LEU A 117 -16.72 5.55 2.46
N MET A 118 -17.02 6.85 2.31
CA MET A 118 -15.99 7.89 2.25
C MET A 118 -15.25 8.05 3.59
N ARG A 119 -15.93 7.86 4.73
CA ARG A 119 -15.26 7.81 6.04
C ARG A 119 -14.32 6.60 6.16
N TYR A 120 -14.73 5.45 5.63
CA TYR A 120 -13.86 4.28 5.54
C TYR A 120 -12.61 4.59 4.69
N CYS A 121 -12.76 5.18 3.50
CA CYS A 121 -11.63 5.58 2.65
C CYS A 121 -10.70 6.58 3.35
N ALA A 122 -11.26 7.58 4.04
CA ALA A 122 -10.48 8.54 4.83
C ALA A 122 -9.74 7.87 6.01
N GLY A 123 -10.36 6.85 6.61
CA GLY A 123 -9.74 5.99 7.62
C GLY A 123 -8.52 5.26 7.08
N ASP A 124 -8.61 4.65 5.90
CA ASP A 124 -7.49 3.95 5.25
C ASP A 124 -6.33 4.90 4.92
N VAL A 125 -6.62 6.14 4.49
CA VAL A 125 -5.60 7.18 4.29
C VAL A 125 -4.91 7.55 5.61
N THR A 126 -5.70 7.73 6.68
CA THR A 126 -5.17 8.04 8.01
C THR A 126 -4.29 6.91 8.54
N ALA A 127 -4.74 5.67 8.41
CA ALA A 127 -3.98 4.49 8.78
C ALA A 127 -2.68 4.36 7.99
N THR A 128 -2.73 4.58 6.68
CA THR A 128 -1.53 4.56 5.83
C THR A 128 -0.52 5.64 6.26
N HIS A 129 -1.00 6.83 6.61
CA HIS A 129 -0.15 7.88 7.16
C HIS A 129 0.49 7.48 8.50
N ASN A 130 -0.28 6.89 9.41
CA ASN A 130 0.24 6.41 10.70
C ASN A 130 1.31 5.33 10.51
N VAL A 131 1.07 4.36 9.62
CA VAL A 131 2.07 3.35 9.25
C VAL A 131 3.33 4.01 8.70
N LEU A 132 3.20 4.96 7.77
CA LEU A 132 4.35 5.66 7.20
C LEU A 132 5.20 6.35 8.26
N ARG A 133 4.56 6.99 9.25
CA ARG A 133 5.26 7.72 10.32
C ARG A 133 6.19 6.83 11.13
N GLU A 134 5.78 5.60 11.41
CA GLU A 134 6.60 4.63 12.15
C GLU A 134 7.57 3.88 11.22
N LEU A 135 7.12 3.52 10.01
CA LEU A 135 7.87 2.67 9.09
C LEU A 135 9.00 3.42 8.36
N LEU A 136 8.81 4.68 8.00
CA LEU A 136 9.81 5.44 7.23
C LEU A 136 11.13 5.62 8.00
N PRO A 137 11.14 6.01 9.29
CA PRO A 137 12.38 6.06 10.08
C PRO A 137 13.11 4.71 10.11
N LEU A 138 12.39 3.61 10.38
CA LEU A 138 12.95 2.25 10.40
C LEU A 138 13.55 1.86 9.05
N PHE A 139 12.87 2.20 7.95
CA PHE A 139 13.37 1.96 6.61
C PHE A 139 14.67 2.73 6.33
N LEU A 140 14.73 4.00 6.72
CA LEU A 140 15.92 4.85 6.51
C LEU A 140 17.09 4.43 7.40
N GLU A 141 16.82 3.94 8.62
CA GLU A 141 17.86 3.37 9.49
C GLU A 141 18.43 2.08 8.89
N ARG A 142 17.55 1.19 8.40
CA ARG A 142 17.94 -0.09 7.80
C ARG A 142 18.65 0.09 6.46
N PHE A 143 18.22 1.07 5.66
CA PHE A 143 18.72 1.36 4.33
C PHE A 143 19.14 2.84 4.21
N PRO A 144 20.28 3.22 4.82
CA PRO A 144 20.69 4.63 4.94
C PRO A 144 21.11 5.26 3.60
N HIS A 145 21.38 4.45 2.58
CA HIS A 145 21.84 4.96 1.30
C HIS A 145 20.66 5.57 0.53
N PRO A 146 20.72 6.85 0.12
CA PRO A 146 19.58 7.56 -0.50
C PRO A 146 19.14 6.96 -1.83
N VAL A 147 20.05 6.24 -2.52
CA VAL A 147 19.71 5.53 -3.77
C VAL A 147 18.68 4.42 -3.54
N THR A 148 18.61 3.81 -2.36
CA THR A 148 17.57 2.80 -2.10
C THR A 148 16.18 3.42 -2.16
N LEU A 149 15.99 4.57 -1.51
CA LEU A 149 14.73 5.31 -1.55
C LEU A 149 14.43 5.83 -2.96
N ALA A 150 15.43 6.43 -3.62
CA ALA A 150 15.28 6.94 -4.98
C ALA A 150 14.92 5.82 -5.97
N GLY A 151 15.58 4.66 -5.85
CA GLY A 151 15.29 3.48 -6.66
C GLY A 151 13.87 2.98 -6.46
N MET A 152 13.39 2.91 -5.21
CA MET A 152 12.00 2.53 -4.93
C MET A 152 10.98 3.47 -5.58
N LEU A 153 11.22 4.79 -5.56
CA LEU A 153 10.36 5.78 -6.21
C LEU A 153 10.37 5.67 -7.75
N GLU A 154 11.54 5.41 -8.35
CA GLU A 154 11.67 5.31 -9.81
C GLU A 154 11.13 3.97 -10.35
N LEU A 155 11.34 2.86 -9.65
CA LEU A 155 10.82 1.54 -10.05
C LEU A 155 9.28 1.53 -10.16
N GLY A 156 8.59 2.28 -9.30
CA GLY A 156 7.14 2.47 -9.36
C GLY A 156 6.65 3.25 -10.59
N SER A 157 7.56 3.89 -11.35
CA SER A 157 7.23 4.74 -12.51
C SER A 157 7.35 3.99 -13.84
N ALA A 158 7.65 2.70 -13.83
CA ALA A 158 7.69 1.88 -15.04
C ALA A 158 6.33 1.88 -15.75
N TYR A 159 6.37 1.91 -17.08
CA TYR A 159 5.22 1.71 -17.94
C TYR A 159 5.60 0.77 -19.09
N LEU A 160 4.65 -0.07 -19.51
CA LEU A 160 4.82 -0.97 -20.63
C LEU A 160 4.01 -0.42 -21.82
N PRO A 161 4.65 0.09 -22.87
CA PRO A 161 3.91 0.55 -24.05
C PRO A 161 3.29 -0.65 -24.75
N VAL A 162 1.99 -0.56 -25.01
CA VAL A 162 1.24 -1.53 -25.83
C VAL A 162 1.02 -0.96 -27.22
N ASN A 163 0.91 -1.84 -28.21
CA ASN A 163 0.57 -1.48 -29.59
C ASN A 163 -0.66 -2.26 -30.05
N SER A 164 -1.05 -2.09 -31.31
CA SER A 164 -2.23 -2.74 -31.92
C SER A 164 -2.18 -4.28 -31.90
N ASN A 165 -1.04 -4.90 -31.62
CA ASN A 165 -0.94 -6.37 -31.54
C ASN A 165 -1.44 -6.94 -30.20
N TRP A 166 -1.82 -6.08 -29.26
CA TRP A 166 -2.29 -6.46 -27.93
C TRP A 166 -3.82 -6.30 -27.75
N LEU A 167 -4.54 -5.93 -28.81
CA LEU A 167 -6.00 -5.82 -28.86
C LEU A 167 -6.63 -7.13 -29.35
#